data_AF-A0A7C1XRW0-F1
#
_entry.id   AF-A0A7C1XRW0-F1
#
_cell.length_a   1.000
_cell.length_b   1.000
_cell.length_c   1.000
_cell.angle_alpha   90.00
_cell.angle_beta   90.00
_cell.angle_gamma   90.00
#
_symmetry.space_group_name_H-M   'P 1'
#
loop_
_entity.id
_entity.type
_entity.pdbx_description
1 polymer ?
#
loop_
_entity_poly.entity_id
_entity_poly.type
_entity_poly.pdbx_seq_one_letter_code
_entity_poly.pdbx_strand_id
1 'polypeptide(L)'
;MSNRENDTPEWDSNDGLALEYAKPELKPPSMYKVVLLNDDYTPMEFVVHILEMFFGMNREKATRVMLNVHTRGKGICGVYPRDIAETKVVQVNDYSSQNEHPLKCTMEAES
;
A
#
# COMPACT_ATOMS: atom_id res chain seq x y z
N MET A 1 51.89 -67.53 4.66
CA MET A 1 51.41 -67.37 3.26
C MET A 1 50.13 -66.56 3.30
N SER A 2 50.14 -65.45 2.57
CA SER A 2 49.00 -64.71 2.01
C SER A 2 47.96 -64.05 2.93
N ASN A 3 48.13 -62.73 3.07
CA ASN A 3 47.13 -61.67 2.98
C ASN A 3 45.65 -62.05 2.88
N ARG A 4 44.85 -61.36 3.72
CA ARG A 4 43.67 -60.59 3.28
C ARG A 4 43.41 -59.46 4.27
N GLU A 5 44.13 -58.36 4.05
CA GLU A 5 43.58 -57.01 4.29
C GLU A 5 42.47 -56.81 3.25
N ASN A 6 41.32 -56.27 3.66
CA ASN A 6 40.45 -55.53 2.76
C ASN A 6 39.45 -54.67 3.57
N ASP A 7 39.76 -53.38 3.57
CA ASP A 7 38.85 -52.26 3.32
C ASP A 7 37.59 -52.13 4.17
N THR A 8 37.76 -51.59 5.37
CA THR A 8 36.76 -50.65 5.90
C THR A 8 36.84 -49.37 5.06
N PRO A 9 35.75 -48.89 4.43
CA PRO A 9 35.78 -47.61 3.74
C PRO A 9 35.85 -46.50 4.79
N GLU A 10 37.03 -45.89 4.93
CA GLU A 10 37.18 -44.57 5.52
C GLU A 10 36.40 -43.59 4.64
N TRP A 11 35.23 -43.17 5.10
CA TRP A 11 34.54 -42.04 4.49
C TRP A 11 35.12 -40.76 5.08
N ASP A 12 36.25 -40.38 4.51
CA ASP A 12 36.86 -39.08 4.70
C ASP A 12 36.00 -38.01 4.01
N SER A 13 35.89 -36.87 4.68
CA SER A 13 35.54 -35.58 4.09
C SER A 13 34.15 -35.47 3.45
N ASN A 14 33.18 -35.11 4.29
CA ASN A 14 32.29 -34.03 3.88
C ASN A 14 32.04 -33.12 5.09
N ASP A 15 32.90 -32.10 5.21
CA ASP A 15 32.59 -30.86 5.92
C ASP A 15 31.39 -30.23 5.21
N GLY A 16 30.22 -30.81 5.47
CA GLY A 16 28.95 -30.35 4.96
C GLY A 16 28.66 -29.05 5.67
N LEU A 17 29.12 -27.95 5.07
CA LEU A 17 28.76 -26.60 5.47
C LEU A 17 27.23 -26.52 5.44
N ALA A 18 26.60 -26.75 6.59
CA ALA A 18 25.18 -26.62 6.75
C ALA A 18 24.87 -25.13 6.55
N LEU A 19 24.48 -24.76 5.33
CA LEU A 19 23.87 -23.46 5.06
C LEU A 19 22.56 -23.44 5.85
N GLU A 20 22.62 -22.89 7.05
CA GLU A 20 21.44 -22.59 7.84
C GLU A 20 20.64 -21.58 7.02
N TYR A 21 19.52 -22.03 6.45
CA TYR A 21 18.62 -21.17 5.69
C TYR A 21 18.09 -20.09 6.64
N ALA A 22 18.70 -18.90 6.59
CA ALA A 22 18.19 -17.75 7.32
C ALA A 22 16.74 -17.51 6.86
N LYS A 23 15.82 -17.42 7.83
CA LYS A 23 14.43 -17.08 7.53
C LYS A 23 14.42 -15.74 6.79
N PRO A 24 13.77 -15.63 5.62
CA PRO A 24 13.73 -14.37 4.89
C PRO A 24 13.11 -13.28 5.77
N GLU A 25 13.81 -12.15 5.90
CA GLU A 25 13.28 -10.98 6.60
C GLU A 25 12.11 -10.40 5.81
N LEU A 26 10.91 -10.51 6.37
CA LEU A 26 9.70 -9.91 5.81
C LEU A 26 9.73 -8.40 6.10
N LYS A 27 9.97 -7.59 5.07
CA LYS A 27 9.82 -6.13 5.19
C LYS A 27 8.34 -5.77 5.28
N PRO A 28 7.94 -4.86 6.18
CA PRO A 28 6.57 -4.37 6.22
C PRO A 28 6.22 -3.66 4.90
N PRO A 29 4.96 -3.70 4.46
CA PRO A 29 4.54 -3.04 3.23
C PRO A 29 4.73 -1.52 3.33
N SER A 30 5.15 -0.89 2.23
CA SER A 30 5.21 0.56 2.14
C SER A 30 3.81 1.16 2.20
N MET A 31 3.65 2.17 3.05
CA MET A 31 2.40 2.86 3.28
C MET A 31 2.31 4.12 2.42
N TYR A 32 1.10 4.47 1.98
CA TYR A 32 0.81 5.57 1.08
C TYR A 32 -0.38 6.37 1.60
N LYS A 33 -0.26 7.69 1.55
CA LYS A 33 -1.34 8.64 1.84
C LYS A 33 -2.17 8.80 0.58
N VAL A 34 -3.47 8.53 0.64
CA VAL A 34 -4.42 8.87 -0.43
C VAL A 34 -4.92 10.30 -0.20
N VAL A 35 -4.87 11.12 -1.23
CA VAL A 35 -5.03 12.58 -1.16
C VAL A 35 -6.00 13.05 -2.23
N LEU A 36 -6.97 13.89 -1.83
CA LEU A 36 -7.79 14.68 -2.75
C LEU A 36 -7.16 16.05 -2.97
N LEU A 37 -7.20 16.53 -4.22
CA LEU A 37 -6.73 17.84 -4.64
C LEU A 37 -7.91 18.77 -4.88
N ASN A 38 -7.76 20.04 -4.51
CA ASN A 38 -8.78 21.05 -4.72
C ASN A 38 -8.91 21.42 -6.20
N ASP A 39 -10.13 21.77 -6.58
CA ASP A 39 -10.49 22.37 -7.86
C ASP A 39 -11.71 23.31 -7.66
N ASP A 40 -12.02 24.13 -8.65
CA ASP A 40 -13.06 25.17 -8.54
C ASP A 40 -14.46 24.73 -9.03
N TYR A 41 -14.63 23.47 -9.46
CA TYR A 41 -15.84 23.00 -10.15
C TYR A 41 -16.56 21.87 -9.42
N THR A 42 -15.84 21.03 -8.67
CA THR A 42 -16.43 19.91 -7.93
C THR A 42 -17.25 20.43 -6.74
N PRO A 43 -18.55 20.09 -6.63
CA PRO A 43 -19.38 20.50 -5.50
C PRO A 43 -18.86 19.97 -4.16
N MET A 44 -18.91 20.78 -3.10
CA MET A 44 -18.48 20.37 -1.75
C MET A 44 -19.20 19.11 -1.25
N GLU A 45 -20.50 19.01 -1.52
CA GLU A 45 -21.31 17.84 -1.16
C GLU A 45 -20.87 16.57 -1.89
N PHE A 46 -20.40 16.68 -3.13
CA PHE A 46 -19.84 15.55 -3.86
C PHE A 46 -18.55 15.05 -3.22
N VAL A 47 -17.67 15.96 -2.79
CA VAL A 47 -16.44 15.61 -2.07
C VAL A 47 -16.76 14.89 -0.76
N VAL A 48 -17.75 15.37 0.00
CA VAL A 48 -18.16 14.68 1.24
C VAL A 48 -18.73 13.30 0.93
N HIS A 49 -19.59 13.17 -0.08
CA HIS A 49 -20.13 11.88 -0.50
C HIS A 49 -19.03 10.86 -0.82
N ILE A 50 -17.98 11.28 -1.56
CA ILE A 50 -16.82 10.43 -1.85
C ILE A 50 -16.10 9.99 -0.57
N LEU A 51 -15.90 10.91 0.38
CA LEU A 51 -15.23 10.60 1.65
C LEU A 51 -16.03 9.62 2.51
N GLU A 52 -17.36 9.69 2.48
CA GLU A 52 -18.23 8.72 3.15
C GLU A 52 -18.19 7.36 2.44
N MET A 53 -18.40 7.34 1.13
CA MET A 53 -18.53 6.11 0.34
C MET A 53 -17.23 5.32 0.23
N PHE A 54 -16.13 5.96 -0.15
CA PHE A 54 -14.88 5.27 -0.47
C PHE A 54 -13.91 5.18 0.72
N PHE A 55 -14.04 6.05 1.71
CA PHE A 55 -13.14 6.10 2.86
C PHE A 55 -13.82 5.76 4.19
N GLY A 56 -15.13 5.47 4.17
CA GLY A 56 -15.89 5.07 5.36
C GLY A 56 -15.92 6.14 6.44
N MET A 57 -15.75 7.41 6.06
CA MET A 57 -15.85 8.51 7.02
C MET A 57 -17.30 8.73 7.40
N ASN A 58 -17.54 9.13 8.65
CA ASN A 58 -18.80 9.76 8.98
C ASN A 58 -18.86 11.18 8.40
N ARG A 59 -20.08 11.73 8.32
CA ARG A 59 -20.34 13.06 7.75
C ARG A 59 -19.47 14.16 8.36
N GLU A 60 -19.32 14.19 9.69
CA GLU A 60 -18.56 15.22 10.38
C GLU A 60 -17.08 15.21 9.98
N LYS A 61 -16.45 14.02 10.00
CA LYS A 61 -15.05 13.85 9.58
C LYS A 61 -14.89 14.16 8.10
N ALA A 62 -15.81 13.69 7.26
CA ALA A 62 -15.79 13.95 5.82
C ALA A 62 -15.86 15.45 5.52
N THR A 63 -16.78 16.19 6.16
CA THR A 63 -16.89 17.64 6.02
C THR A 63 -15.60 18.35 6.44
N ARG A 64 -14.97 17.93 7.55
CA ARG A 64 -13.69 18.50 7.98
C ARG A 64 -12.56 18.26 6.97
N VAL A 65 -12.48 17.07 6.40
CA VAL A 65 -11.48 16.74 5.36
C VAL A 65 -11.76 17.53 4.08
N MET A 66 -13.01 17.61 3.64
CA MET A 66 -13.43 18.43 2.50
C MET A 66 -13.03 19.90 2.67
N LEU A 67 -13.29 20.50 3.84
CA LEU A 67 -12.87 21.88 4.12
C LEU A 67 -11.35 22.04 4.08
N ASN A 68 -10.57 21.05 4.52
CA ASN A 68 -9.12 21.08 4.38
C ASN A 68 -8.68 21.03 2.92
N VAL A 69 -9.31 20.20 2.08
CA VAL A 69 -9.04 20.19 0.63
C VAL A 69 -9.29 21.58 0.07
N HIS A 70 -10.47 22.15 0.31
CA HIS A 70 -10.87 23.45 -0.21
C HIS A 70 -9.93 24.59 0.23
N THR A 71 -9.56 24.64 1.50
CA THR A 71 -8.79 25.77 2.06
C THR A 71 -7.29 25.63 1.90
N ARG A 72 -6.75 24.39 1.78
CA ARG A 72 -5.31 24.12 1.75
C ARG A 72 -4.83 23.57 0.41
N GLY A 73 -5.72 23.41 -0.56
CA GLY A 73 -5.43 22.86 -1.88
C GLY A 73 -5.35 21.34 -1.94
N LYS A 74 -5.21 20.65 -0.80
CA LYS A 74 -5.24 19.18 -0.71
C LYS A 74 -5.64 18.68 0.68
N GLY A 75 -6.12 17.43 0.75
CA GLY A 75 -6.52 16.80 2.00
C GLY A 75 -6.28 15.29 2.00
N ILE A 76 -5.78 14.76 3.12
CA ILE A 76 -5.52 13.33 3.29
C ILE A 76 -6.82 12.62 3.63
N CYS A 77 -7.17 11.63 2.82
CA CYS A 77 -8.37 10.81 2.97
C CYS A 77 -8.10 9.56 3.82
N GLY A 78 -6.88 9.01 3.74
CA GLY A 78 -6.46 7.87 4.53
C GLY A 78 -5.05 7.42 4.19
N VAL A 79 -4.53 6.48 4.97
CA VAL A 79 -3.21 5.87 4.78
C VAL A 79 -3.39 4.37 4.63
N TYR A 80 -2.82 3.80 3.57
CA TYR A 80 -3.02 2.40 3.18
C TYR A 80 -1.74 1.78 2.63
N PRO A 81 -1.61 0.43 2.64
CA PRO A 81 -0.65 -0.26 1.79
C PRO A 81 -0.85 0.12 0.33
N ARG A 82 0.25 0.11 -0.44
CA ARG A 82 0.28 0.54 -1.84
C ARG A 82 -0.90 0.05 -2.68
N ASP A 83 -1.18 -1.25 -2.70
CA ASP A 83 -2.20 -1.84 -3.57
C ASP A 83 -3.62 -1.33 -3.23
N ILE A 84 -3.90 -1.09 -1.95
CA ILE A 84 -5.16 -0.52 -1.47
C ILE A 84 -5.24 0.97 -1.83
N ALA A 85 -4.14 1.71 -1.70
CA ALA A 85 -4.07 3.11 -2.09
C ALA A 85 -4.31 3.27 -3.61
N GLU A 86 -3.64 2.47 -4.44
CA GLU A 86 -3.83 2.45 -5.90
C GLU A 86 -5.29 2.18 -6.28
N THR A 87 -5.89 1.15 -5.68
CA THR A 87 -7.30 0.81 -5.91
C THR A 87 -8.24 1.96 -5.56
N LYS A 88 -8.05 2.59 -4.39
CA LYS A 88 -8.87 3.73 -3.97
C LYS A 88 -8.71 4.95 -4.89
N VAL A 89 -7.49 5.23 -5.34
CA VAL A 89 -7.22 6.32 -6.29
C VAL A 89 -7.99 6.10 -7.59
N VAL A 90 -7.93 4.90 -8.17
CA VAL A 90 -8.68 4.56 -9.39
C VAL A 90 -10.18 4.70 -9.18
N GLN A 91 -10.72 4.07 -8.12
CA GLN A 91 -12.16 4.12 -7.81
C GLN A 91 -12.70 5.55 -7.69
N VAL A 92 -11.99 6.43 -6.97
CA VAL A 92 -12.41 7.81 -6.76
C VAL A 92 -12.34 8.63 -8.05
N ASN A 93 -11.27 8.46 -8.83
CA ASN A 93 -11.11 9.19 -10.09
C ASN A 93 -12.15 8.75 -11.13
N ASP A 94 -12.38 7.44 -11.27
CA ASP A 94 -13.39 6.90 -12.19
C ASP A 94 -14.79 7.38 -11.80
N TYR A 95 -15.13 7.33 -10.52
CA TYR A 95 -16.42 7.82 -10.03
C TYR A 95 -16.59 9.33 -10.25
N SER A 96 -15.54 10.11 -10.04
CA SER A 96 -15.56 11.56 -10.31
C SER A 96 -15.78 11.85 -11.79
N SER A 97 -15.08 11.14 -12.68
CA SER A 97 -15.25 11.28 -14.12
C SER A 97 -16.64 10.85 -14.59
N GLN A 98 -17.21 9.78 -14.04
CA GLN A 98 -18.57 9.31 -14.38
C GLN A 98 -19.67 10.29 -13.95
N ASN A 99 -19.39 11.11 -12.94
CA ASN A 99 -20.29 12.17 -12.47
C ASN A 99 -19.90 13.56 -13.01
N GLU A 100 -19.07 13.62 -14.05
CA GLU A 100 -18.67 14.87 -14.72
C GLU A 100 -17.99 15.90 -13.81
N HIS A 101 -17.26 15.43 -12.80
CA HIS A 101 -16.50 16.27 -11.88
C HIS A 101 -14.98 16.12 -12.11
N PRO A 102 -14.21 17.23 -12.17
CA PRO A 102 -12.78 17.19 -12.40
C PRO A 102 -11.94 16.85 -11.15
N LEU A 103 -12.58 16.43 -10.06
CA LEU A 103 -11.94 16.07 -8.79
C LEU A 103 -10.81 15.06 -9.01
N LYS A 104 -9.64 15.37 -8.47
CA LYS A 104 -8.45 14.50 -8.58
C LYS A 104 -8.10 13.86 -7.25
N CYS A 105 -7.94 12.55 -7.30
CA CYS A 105 -7.39 11.71 -6.24
C CYS A 105 -6.00 11.20 -6.66
N THR A 106 -5.05 11.24 -5.72
CA THR A 106 -3.67 10.74 -5.91
C THR A 106 -3.17 10.05 -4.66
N MET A 107 -1.97 9.48 -4.72
CA MET A 107 -1.29 8.91 -3.56
C MET A 107 0.15 9.39 -3.45
N GLU A 108 0.60 9.65 -2.23
CA GLU A 108 1.96 10.09 -1.89
C GLU A 108 2.60 9.07 -0.95
N ALA A 109 3.89 8.77 -1.12
CA ALA A 109 4.60 7.88 -0.20
C ALA A 109 4.53 8.43 1.23
N GLU A 110 4.22 7.58 2.20
CA GLU A 110 4.32 7.95 3.60
C GLU A 110 5.81 8.05 3.97
N SER A 111 6.22 9.27 4.34
CA SER A 111 7.57 9.63 4.79
C SER A 111 7.64 9.63 6.31
#